data_AF-A0A7J4J4H0-F1
#
_entry.id   AF-A0A7J4J4H0-F1
#
_cell.length_a   1.000
_cell.length_b   1.000
_cell.length_c   1.000
_cell.angle_alpha   90.00
_cell.angle_beta   90.00
_cell.angle_gamma   90.00
#
_symmetry.space_group_name_H-M   'P 1'
#
loop_
_entity.id
_entity.type
_entity.pdbx_description
1 polymer ?
#
loop_
_entity_poly.entity_id
_entity_poly.type
_entity_poly.pdbx_seq_one_letter_code
_entity_poly.pdbx_strand_id
1 'polypeptide(L)'
;MDALRSLQEEYYITGEGIKPERVEKAKQILKKLKYPRAFISGSFLFKEKYNDIDIFVVGRQRKQYQKGKKQFIFLTWNDLSKPIFFSSATCSVSTFSLTSIKPDLRRTSFEEILLSYEVGINEILDNDDQKTLRYILNYYYLNVHRRILSSSGLDQEMSLLLTLPSHQRIAKVNSMMKDILINSFSERYLETRMDKFIQNLKKLKENYPNDNLDIYLYLAEEIKHESRRAQTEA
;
A
#
# COMPACT_ATOMS: atom_id res chain seq x y z
N MET A 1 -17.71 14.11 38.55
CA MET A 1 -17.46 14.09 37.09
C MET A 1 -16.13 14.77 36.86
N ASP A 2 -15.10 13.95 36.62
CA ASP A 2 -13.70 14.25 36.88
C ASP A 2 -13.06 15.32 35.98
N ALA A 3 -12.32 16.22 36.62
CA ALA A 3 -11.33 17.13 36.03
C ALA A 3 -10.16 16.41 35.33
N LEU A 4 -10.14 15.08 35.35
CA LEU A 4 -9.24 14.23 34.55
C LEU A 4 -9.73 13.99 33.12
N ARG A 5 -11.01 14.26 32.79
CA ARG A 5 -11.47 14.28 31.39
C ARG A 5 -11.00 15.53 30.63
N SER A 6 -10.51 16.55 31.32
CA SER A 6 -10.05 17.84 30.75
C SER A 6 -8.58 17.87 30.29
N LEU A 7 -7.85 16.75 30.40
CA LEU A 7 -6.59 16.55 29.68
C LEU A 7 -6.84 15.56 28.52
N GLN A 8 -7.85 15.81 27.69
CA GLN A 8 -7.83 15.23 26.35
C GLN A 8 -6.64 15.88 25.64
N GLU A 9 -5.63 15.08 25.29
CA GLU A 9 -4.56 15.53 24.40
C GLU A 9 -5.23 16.20 23.19
N GLU A 10 -4.95 17.50 22.95
CA GLU A 10 -5.56 18.28 21.85
C GLU A 10 -5.32 17.60 20.49
N TYR A 11 -4.26 16.78 20.43
CA TYR A 11 -3.87 15.99 19.26
C TYR A 11 -3.43 14.60 19.69
N TYR A 12 -3.72 13.60 18.84
CA TYR A 12 -3.24 12.24 18.99
C TYR A 12 -2.05 12.04 18.05
N ILE A 13 -0.99 11.40 18.53
CA ILE A 13 0.22 11.12 17.76
C ILE A 13 0.37 9.60 17.64
N THR A 14 0.49 9.10 16.42
CA THR A 14 0.63 7.66 16.14
C THR A 14 1.87 7.41 15.29
N GLY A 15 2.59 6.33 15.56
CA GLY A 15 3.70 5.84 14.74
C GLY A 15 5.10 6.27 15.19
N GLU A 16 6.09 5.60 14.61
CA GLU A 16 7.50 5.74 14.98
C GLU A 16 8.28 6.58 13.96
N GLY A 17 9.41 7.15 14.40
CA GLY A 17 10.31 7.92 13.54
C GLY A 17 9.80 9.31 13.15
N ILE A 18 8.71 9.77 13.77
CA ILE A 18 8.19 11.13 13.57
C ILE A 18 9.11 12.13 14.28
N LYS A 19 9.47 13.20 13.56
CA LYS A 19 10.36 14.22 14.11
C LYS A 19 9.61 15.21 14.99
N PRO A 20 10.13 15.56 16.19
CA PRO A 20 9.43 16.45 17.13
C PRO A 20 9.05 17.80 16.52
N GLU A 21 9.94 18.43 15.74
CA GLU A 21 9.66 19.71 15.09
C GLU A 21 8.59 19.62 13.99
N ARG A 22 8.43 18.44 13.37
CA ARG A 22 7.35 18.16 12.41
C ARG A 22 6.02 17.94 13.10
N VAL A 23 6.01 17.33 14.30
CA VAL A 23 4.81 17.24 15.14
C VAL A 23 4.27 18.62 15.45
N GLU A 24 5.12 19.52 15.97
CA GLU A 24 4.69 20.87 16.34
C GLU A 24 4.16 21.66 15.15
N LYS A 25 4.83 21.54 14.00
CA LYS A 25 4.34 22.14 12.75
C LYS A 25 3.02 21.54 12.29
N ALA A 26 2.81 20.23 12.43
CA ALA A 26 1.55 19.57 12.10
C ALA A 26 0.40 20.06 13.00
N LYS A 27 0.61 20.13 14.32
CA LYS A 27 -0.35 20.70 15.28
C LYS A 27 -0.76 22.12 14.91
N GLN A 28 0.21 22.99 14.59
CA GLN A 28 -0.06 24.36 14.16
C GLN A 28 -0.91 24.43 12.88
N ILE A 29 -0.67 23.53 11.92
CA ILE A 29 -1.44 23.45 10.68
C ILE A 29 -2.87 23.01 10.98
N LEU A 30 -3.05 21.93 11.73
CA LEU A 30 -4.37 21.40 12.08
C LEU A 30 -5.21 22.43 12.85
N LYS A 31 -4.60 23.11 13.83
CA LYS A 31 -5.21 24.21 14.57
C LYS A 31 -5.75 25.32 13.66
N LYS A 32 -4.96 25.71 12.64
CA LYS A 32 -5.35 26.74 11.68
C LYS A 32 -6.47 26.29 10.73
N LEU A 33 -6.51 25.00 10.38
CA LEU A 33 -7.52 24.45 9.48
C LEU A 33 -8.89 24.29 10.14
N LYS A 34 -8.95 24.10 11.47
CA LYS A 34 -10.19 23.96 12.26
C LYS A 34 -11.10 22.82 11.78
N TYR A 35 -10.56 21.81 11.11
CA TYR A 35 -11.31 20.58 10.80
C TYR A 35 -11.39 19.71 12.06
N PRO A 36 -12.59 19.28 12.50
CA PRO A 36 -12.72 18.50 13.73
C PRO A 36 -12.14 17.08 13.59
N ARG A 37 -12.13 16.53 12.38
CA ARG A 37 -11.59 15.20 12.08
C ARG A 37 -10.60 15.32 10.93
N ALA A 38 -9.36 15.67 11.27
CA ALA A 38 -8.27 15.71 10.32
C ALA A 38 -7.00 15.10 10.90
N PHE A 39 -6.14 14.60 10.03
CA PHE A 39 -4.82 14.15 10.40
C PHE A 39 -3.82 14.49 9.30
N ILE A 40 -2.56 14.68 9.70
CA ILE A 40 -1.43 14.85 8.79
C ILE A 40 -0.61 13.57 8.85
N SER A 41 -0.19 13.09 7.69
CA SER A 41 0.65 11.90 7.54
C SER A 41 1.67 12.11 6.42
N GLY A 42 2.32 11.04 5.97
CA GLY A 42 3.26 11.02 4.86
C GLY A 42 4.69 11.39 5.28
N SER A 43 5.56 11.44 4.28
CA SER A 43 7.00 11.65 4.43
C SER A 43 7.35 12.97 5.12
N PHE A 44 6.45 13.96 5.09
CA PHE A 44 6.58 15.21 5.84
C PHE A 44 6.93 15.02 7.32
N LEU A 45 6.39 13.97 7.95
CA LEU A 45 6.54 13.73 9.37
C LEU A 45 7.90 13.14 9.75
N PHE A 46 8.54 12.40 8.86
CA PHE A 46 9.72 11.58 9.18
C PHE A 46 10.92 11.78 8.23
N LYS A 47 10.78 12.47 7.09
CA LYS A 47 11.90 12.80 6.19
C LYS A 47 12.28 14.28 6.25
N GLU A 48 13.58 14.57 6.21
CA GLU A 48 14.08 15.96 6.20
C GLU A 48 13.68 16.72 4.93
N LYS A 49 13.92 16.08 3.78
CA LYS A 49 13.85 16.75 2.47
C LYS A 49 12.42 17.01 1.99
N TYR A 50 11.43 16.33 2.57
CA TYR A 50 10.04 16.41 2.11
C TYR A 50 9.28 17.50 2.85
N ASN A 51 8.70 18.40 2.06
CA ASN A 51 7.97 19.57 2.55
C ASN A 51 6.51 19.60 2.10
N ASP A 52 6.11 18.66 1.25
CA ASP A 52 4.72 18.46 0.86
C ASP A 52 3.97 17.79 2.00
N ILE A 53 2.81 18.32 2.33
CA ILE A 53 2.05 17.98 3.53
C ILE A 53 0.76 17.32 3.09
N ASP A 54 0.64 16.02 3.37
CA ASP A 54 -0.59 15.28 3.13
C ASP A 54 -1.55 15.47 4.29
N ILE A 55 -2.69 16.11 4.01
CA ILE A 55 -3.71 16.48 4.98
C ILE A 55 -4.97 15.69 4.65
N PHE A 56 -5.29 14.75 5.53
CA PHE A 56 -6.46 13.89 5.41
C PHE A 56 -7.59 14.48 6.24
N VAL A 57 -8.76 14.68 5.61
CA VAL A 57 -9.95 15.22 6.27
C VAL A 57 -11.06 14.18 6.18
N VAL A 58 -11.59 13.78 7.33
CA VAL A 58 -12.61 12.74 7.40
C VAL A 58 -14.00 13.36 7.43
N GLY A 59 -14.76 13.16 6.36
CA GLY A 59 -16.06 13.78 6.14
C GLY A 59 -17.05 12.86 5.43
N ARG A 60 -18.10 13.46 4.85
CA ARG A 60 -19.16 12.74 4.13
C ARG A 60 -18.87 12.55 2.64
N GLN A 61 -18.03 13.41 2.06
CA GLN A 61 -17.76 13.44 0.63
C GLN A 61 -16.27 13.23 0.37
N ARG A 62 -15.98 12.50 -0.71
CA ARG A 62 -14.61 12.33 -1.21
C ARG A 62 -14.26 13.49 -2.13
N LYS A 63 -13.09 14.06 -1.92
CA LYS A 63 -12.54 15.15 -2.74
C LYS A 63 -11.03 15.18 -2.57
N GLN A 64 -10.30 15.53 -3.62
CA GLN A 64 -8.87 15.78 -3.53
C GLN A 64 -8.54 17.10 -4.20
N TYR A 65 -7.70 17.91 -3.58
CA TYR A 65 -7.16 19.13 -4.19
C TYR A 65 -5.85 19.55 -3.53
N GLN A 66 -5.06 20.33 -4.26
CA GLN A 66 -3.79 20.86 -3.78
C GLN A 66 -3.90 22.37 -3.51
N LYS A 67 -3.25 22.86 -2.46
CA LYS A 67 -3.07 24.29 -2.19
C LYS A 67 -1.63 24.56 -1.77
N GLY A 68 -0.80 24.96 -2.73
CA GLY A 68 0.65 25.09 -2.53
C GLY A 68 1.27 23.72 -2.20
N LYS A 69 2.07 23.65 -1.12
CA LYS A 69 2.67 22.39 -0.63
C LYS A 69 1.73 21.52 0.21
N LYS A 70 0.42 21.81 0.22
CA LYS A 70 -0.55 21.06 1.02
C LYS A 70 -1.46 20.28 0.09
N GLN A 71 -1.44 18.97 0.23
CA GLN A 71 -2.35 18.07 -0.46
C GLN A 71 -3.51 17.74 0.46
N PHE A 72 -4.73 18.07 0.05
CA PHE A 72 -5.93 17.78 0.82
C PHE A 72 -6.62 16.54 0.25
N ILE A 73 -6.84 15.55 1.11
CA ILE A 73 -7.47 14.28 0.76
C ILE A 73 -8.68 14.09 1.68
N PHE A 74 -9.88 14.28 1.13
CA PHE A 74 -11.13 14.08 1.85
C PHE A 74 -11.58 12.64 1.70
N LEU A 75 -11.76 11.98 2.84
CA LEU A 75 -12.09 10.56 2.96
C LEU A 75 -13.38 10.38 3.76
N THR A 76 -14.09 9.29 3.49
CA THR A 76 -15.17 8.84 4.38
C THR A 76 -14.61 8.00 5.53
N TRP A 77 -15.42 7.75 6.56
CA TRP A 77 -15.01 6.88 7.67
C TRP A 77 -14.61 5.47 7.18
N ASN A 78 -15.35 4.95 6.19
CA ASN A 78 -15.07 3.64 5.60
C ASN A 78 -13.75 3.60 4.80
N ASP A 79 -13.29 4.74 4.28
CA ASP A 79 -12.04 4.78 3.55
C ASP A 79 -10.84 4.61 4.49
N LEU A 80 -10.94 5.02 5.76
CA LEU A 80 -9.84 4.86 6.73
C LEU A 80 -9.45 3.40 6.97
N SER A 81 -10.40 2.48 6.78
CA SER A 81 -10.13 1.04 6.87
C SER A 81 -9.39 0.51 5.65
N LYS A 82 -9.33 1.22 4.52
CA LYS A 82 -8.57 0.73 3.36
C LYS A 82 -7.06 0.71 3.68
N PRO A 83 -6.31 -0.32 3.27
CA PRO A 83 -4.91 -0.51 3.70
C PRO A 83 -4.02 0.71 3.52
N ILE A 84 -4.11 1.44 2.40
CA ILE A 84 -3.27 2.60 2.13
C ILE A 84 -3.56 3.78 3.07
N PHE A 85 -4.84 4.03 3.37
CA PHE A 85 -5.24 5.10 4.29
C PHE A 85 -5.04 4.69 5.74
N PHE A 86 -5.18 3.40 6.04
CA PHE A 86 -4.83 2.85 7.33
C PHE A 86 -3.32 2.98 7.61
N SER A 87 -2.47 2.67 6.62
CA SER A 87 -1.01 2.90 6.69
C SER A 87 -0.65 4.37 6.93
N SER A 88 -1.45 5.30 6.37
CA SER A 88 -1.32 6.74 6.65
C SER A 88 -1.73 7.06 8.09
N ALA A 89 -2.85 6.51 8.57
CA ALA A 89 -3.34 6.71 9.93
C ALA A 89 -2.40 6.16 11.03
N THR A 90 -1.61 5.12 10.74
CA THR A 90 -0.67 4.52 11.72
C THR A 90 0.62 5.31 11.91
N CYS A 91 0.91 6.31 11.07
CA CYS A 91 1.99 7.27 11.27
C CYS A 91 1.45 8.69 11.01
N SER A 92 0.89 9.32 12.05
CA SER A 92 0.15 10.57 11.89
C SER A 92 0.13 11.47 13.13
N VAL A 93 -0.26 12.72 12.92
CA VAL A 93 -0.72 13.65 13.95
C VAL A 93 -2.17 14.00 13.64
N SER A 94 -3.10 13.74 14.56
CA SER A 94 -4.55 13.85 14.32
C SER A 94 -5.28 14.67 15.37
N THR A 95 -6.42 15.25 14.99
CA THR A 95 -7.33 15.98 15.90
C THR A 95 -8.36 15.07 16.57
N PHE A 96 -8.30 13.76 16.31
CA PHE A 96 -9.25 12.78 16.80
C PHE A 96 -8.59 11.41 16.91
N SER A 97 -9.11 10.56 17.80
CA SER A 97 -8.57 9.23 17.98
C SER A 97 -8.80 8.36 16.74
N LEU A 98 -7.71 7.72 16.27
CA LEU A 98 -7.70 6.74 15.19
C LEU A 98 -7.69 5.29 15.73
N THR A 99 -7.70 5.09 17.05
CA THR A 99 -7.50 3.76 17.68
C THR A 99 -8.63 2.77 17.42
N SER A 100 -9.83 3.25 17.09
CA SER A 100 -11.00 2.40 16.81
C SER A 100 -11.04 1.91 15.37
N ILE A 101 -10.18 2.42 14.49
CA ILE A 101 -10.15 2.03 13.08
C ILE A 101 -9.46 0.67 13.00
N LYS A 102 -10.11 -0.25 12.29
CA LYS A 102 -9.52 -1.53 11.92
C LYS A 102 -9.34 -1.57 10.41
N PRO A 103 -8.24 -2.17 9.93
CA PRO A 103 -8.07 -2.34 8.51
C PRO A 103 -9.12 -3.30 7.97
N ASP A 104 -9.59 -2.98 6.79
CA ASP A 104 -10.43 -3.85 6.00
C ASP A 104 -9.55 -4.93 5.39
N LEU A 105 -9.72 -6.15 5.90
CA LEU A 105 -9.02 -7.34 5.44
C LEU A 105 -9.77 -8.05 4.31
N ARG A 106 -10.69 -7.35 3.61
CA ARG A 106 -11.36 -7.92 2.44
C ARG A 106 -10.32 -8.51 1.47
N ARG A 107 -10.56 -9.78 1.14
CA ARG A 107 -9.73 -10.53 0.20
C ARG A 107 -9.83 -9.87 -1.17
N THR A 108 -8.70 -9.42 -1.70
CA THR A 108 -8.62 -8.88 -3.06
C THR A 108 -8.81 -10.01 -4.05
N SER A 109 -9.47 -9.75 -5.17
CA SER A 109 -9.70 -10.77 -6.20
C SER A 109 -8.40 -11.16 -6.90
N PHE A 110 -8.41 -12.34 -7.54
CA PHE A 110 -7.27 -12.82 -8.32
C PHE A 110 -6.93 -11.85 -9.46
N GLU A 111 -7.96 -11.34 -10.14
CA GLU A 111 -7.86 -10.39 -11.24
C GLU A 111 -7.23 -9.05 -10.80
N GLU A 112 -7.66 -8.50 -9.67
CA GLU A 112 -7.08 -7.27 -9.12
C GLU A 112 -5.61 -7.44 -8.71
N ILE A 113 -5.25 -8.61 -8.17
CA ILE A 113 -3.87 -8.95 -7.80
C ILE A 113 -2.98 -9.02 -9.06
N LEU A 114 -3.42 -9.72 -10.11
CA LEU A 114 -2.67 -9.80 -11.36
C LEU A 114 -2.56 -8.47 -12.08
N LEU A 115 -3.64 -7.68 -12.14
CA LEU A 115 -3.60 -6.36 -12.75
C LEU A 115 -2.61 -5.45 -12.03
N SER A 116 -2.61 -5.46 -10.70
CA SER A 116 -1.64 -4.70 -9.90
C SER A 116 -0.21 -5.13 -10.21
N TYR A 117 0.03 -6.43 -10.37
CA TYR A 117 1.33 -6.96 -10.74
C TYR A 117 1.78 -6.49 -12.13
N GLU A 118 0.93 -6.64 -13.16
CA GLU A 118 1.25 -6.23 -14.53
C GLU A 118 1.62 -4.74 -14.58
N VAL A 119 0.81 -3.89 -13.95
CA VAL A 119 1.08 -2.45 -13.83
C VAL A 119 2.37 -2.19 -13.06
N GLY A 120 2.59 -2.86 -11.93
CA GLY A 120 3.81 -2.69 -11.13
C GLY A 120 5.09 -3.08 -11.87
N ILE A 121 5.06 -4.13 -12.68
CA ILE A 121 6.20 -4.51 -13.53
C ILE A 121 6.43 -3.48 -14.63
N ASN A 122 5.38 -3.00 -15.29
CA ASN A 122 5.53 -1.95 -16.30
C ASN A 122 6.07 -0.65 -15.68
N GLU A 123 5.62 -0.26 -14.49
CA GLU A 123 6.20 0.86 -13.74
C GLU A 123 7.72 0.67 -13.58
N ILE A 124 8.21 -0.53 -13.22
CA ILE A 124 9.66 -0.81 -13.07
C ILE A 124 10.39 -0.63 -14.40
N LEU A 125 9.85 -1.18 -15.48
CA LEU A 125 10.47 -1.18 -16.80
C LEU A 125 10.52 0.22 -17.40
N ASP A 126 9.45 0.99 -17.22
CA ASP A 126 9.29 2.35 -17.74
C ASP A 126 9.94 3.42 -16.83
N ASN A 127 10.43 3.02 -15.64
CA ASN A 127 10.94 3.92 -14.60
C ASN A 127 9.93 5.00 -14.16
N ASP A 128 8.64 4.65 -14.07
CA ASP A 128 7.57 5.54 -13.61
C ASP A 128 7.57 5.74 -12.07
N ASP A 129 6.61 6.48 -11.50
CA ASP A 129 6.49 6.87 -10.07
C ASP A 129 6.27 5.69 -9.09
N GLN A 130 6.23 4.45 -9.59
CA GLN A 130 6.17 3.20 -8.82
C GLN A 130 5.05 3.17 -7.76
N LYS A 131 3.89 3.77 -8.05
CA LYS A 131 2.76 3.87 -7.12
C LYS A 131 2.16 2.49 -6.85
N THR A 132 2.06 1.66 -7.88
CA THR A 132 1.47 0.33 -7.80
C THR A 132 2.39 -0.60 -7.03
N LEU A 133 3.72 -0.43 -7.11
CA LEU A 133 4.65 -1.16 -6.25
C LEU A 133 4.39 -0.93 -4.75
N ARG A 134 4.06 0.30 -4.34
CA ARG A 134 3.68 0.58 -2.93
C ARG A 134 2.41 -0.15 -2.52
N TYR A 135 1.48 -0.34 -3.45
CA TYR A 135 0.27 -1.12 -3.20
C TYR A 135 0.60 -2.61 -3.05
N ILE A 136 1.39 -3.18 -3.97
CA ILE A 136 1.85 -4.58 -3.90
C ILE A 136 2.57 -4.84 -2.57
N LEU A 137 3.49 -3.95 -2.18
CA LEU A 137 4.26 -4.08 -0.95
C LEU A 137 3.37 -4.07 0.30
N ASN A 138 2.40 -3.14 0.39
CA ASN A 138 1.42 -3.17 1.47
C ASN A 138 0.61 -4.46 1.48
N TYR A 139 0.19 -4.94 0.31
CA TYR A 139 -0.61 -6.13 0.18
C TYR A 139 0.19 -7.40 0.57
N TYR A 140 1.47 -7.45 0.22
CA TYR A 140 2.40 -8.49 0.64
C TYR A 140 2.50 -8.57 2.17
N TYR A 141 2.77 -7.45 2.83
CA TYR A 141 2.85 -7.42 4.29
C TYR A 141 1.52 -7.77 4.98
N LEU A 142 0.39 -7.37 4.38
CA LEU A 142 -0.93 -7.68 4.91
C LEU A 142 -1.24 -9.18 4.83
N ASN A 143 -1.02 -9.80 3.68
CA ASN A 143 -1.45 -11.19 3.42
C ASN A 143 -0.46 -12.22 3.92
N VAL A 144 0.84 -11.92 3.82
CA VAL A 144 1.92 -12.86 4.15
C VAL A 144 2.37 -12.66 5.60
N HIS A 145 2.61 -11.40 5.99
CA HIS A 145 3.15 -11.08 7.32
C HIS A 145 2.07 -10.72 8.36
N ARG A 146 0.79 -10.70 7.96
CA ARG A 146 -0.37 -10.39 8.81
C ARG A 146 -0.24 -9.03 9.54
N ARG A 147 0.42 -8.06 8.91
CA ARG A 147 0.61 -6.71 9.47
C ARG A 147 0.47 -5.63 8.40
N ILE A 148 0.07 -4.43 8.79
CA ILE A 148 0.12 -3.26 7.91
C ILE A 148 1.33 -2.42 8.28
N LEU A 149 2.14 -2.09 7.27
CA LEU A 149 3.24 -1.16 7.44
C LEU A 149 2.71 0.23 7.76
N SER A 150 3.35 0.91 8.70
CA SER A 150 3.20 2.36 8.84
C SER A 150 3.69 3.08 7.59
N SER A 151 3.28 4.33 7.38
CA SER A 151 3.80 5.12 6.26
C SER A 151 5.33 5.23 6.27
N SER A 152 5.95 5.30 7.45
CA SER A 152 7.41 5.30 7.58
C SER A 152 8.02 3.94 7.21
N GLY A 153 7.44 2.83 7.68
CA GLY A 153 7.90 1.48 7.33
C GLY A 153 7.74 1.17 5.84
N LEU A 154 6.60 1.56 5.24
CA LEU A 154 6.37 1.41 3.80
C LEU A 154 7.40 2.18 2.98
N ASP A 155 7.72 3.40 3.41
CA ASP A 155 8.72 4.23 2.74
C ASP A 155 10.14 3.64 2.84
N GLN A 156 10.51 3.05 3.98
CA GLN A 156 11.79 2.37 4.16
C GLN A 156 11.91 1.16 3.22
N GLU A 157 10.91 0.28 3.24
CA GLU A 157 10.86 -0.92 2.40
C GLU A 157 10.85 -0.56 0.90
N MET A 158 10.10 0.49 0.53
CA MET A 158 10.11 1.01 -0.83
C MET A 158 11.48 1.57 -1.22
N SER A 159 12.14 2.31 -0.34
CA SER A 159 13.48 2.86 -0.60
C SER A 159 14.50 1.75 -0.82
N LEU A 160 14.45 0.67 -0.02
CA LEU A 160 15.29 -0.52 -0.20
C LEU A 160 15.01 -1.23 -1.53
N LEU A 161 13.74 -1.34 -1.94
CA LEU A 161 13.40 -1.91 -3.23
C LEU A 161 13.96 -1.07 -4.38
N LEU A 162 13.89 0.26 -4.28
CA LEU A 162 14.33 1.19 -5.33
C LEU A 162 15.85 1.31 -5.49
N THR A 163 16.67 0.87 -4.53
CA THR A 163 18.12 0.81 -4.71
C THR A 163 18.56 -0.37 -5.59
N LEU A 164 17.70 -1.35 -5.81
CA LEU A 164 18.02 -2.54 -6.59
C LEU A 164 17.97 -2.24 -8.10
N PRO A 165 18.84 -2.86 -8.91
CA PRO A 165 18.70 -2.88 -10.37
C PRO A 165 17.34 -3.44 -10.80
N SER A 166 16.82 -2.99 -11.95
CA SER A 166 15.47 -3.37 -12.42
C SER A 166 15.21 -4.88 -12.44
N HIS A 167 16.16 -5.70 -12.89
CA HIS A 167 16.01 -7.16 -12.90
C HIS A 167 15.87 -7.75 -11.47
N GLN A 168 16.59 -7.21 -10.49
CA GLN A 168 16.47 -7.64 -9.08
C GLN A 168 15.16 -7.13 -8.46
N ARG A 169 14.70 -5.94 -8.83
CA ARG A 169 13.37 -5.42 -8.43
C ARG A 169 12.26 -6.33 -8.92
N ILE A 170 12.29 -6.70 -10.20
CA ILE A 170 11.32 -7.62 -10.82
C ILE A 170 11.36 -8.97 -10.10
N ALA A 171 12.53 -9.55 -9.87
CA ALA A 171 12.66 -10.81 -9.14
C ALA A 171 12.06 -10.74 -7.73
N LYS A 172 12.29 -9.63 -7.01
CA LYS A 172 11.73 -9.42 -5.68
C LYS A 172 10.21 -9.28 -5.71
N VAL A 173 9.66 -8.55 -6.67
CA VAL A 173 8.21 -8.40 -6.87
C VAL A 173 7.57 -9.74 -7.26
N ASN A 174 8.19 -10.51 -8.16
CA ASN A 174 7.74 -11.86 -8.52
C ASN A 174 7.61 -12.76 -7.29
N SER A 175 8.64 -12.77 -6.42
CA SER A 175 8.60 -13.50 -5.16
C SER A 175 7.46 -13.03 -4.25
N MET A 176 7.25 -11.73 -4.09
CA MET A 176 6.13 -11.20 -3.29
C MET A 176 4.78 -11.62 -3.84
N MET A 177 4.60 -11.56 -5.17
CA MET A 177 3.35 -11.92 -5.83
C MET A 177 3.03 -13.40 -5.70
N LYS A 178 4.05 -14.26 -5.83
CA LYS A 178 3.93 -15.69 -5.60
C LYS A 178 3.43 -15.98 -4.18
N ASP A 179 4.09 -15.40 -3.18
CA ASP A 179 3.70 -15.55 -1.77
C ASP A 179 2.27 -15.03 -1.53
N ILE A 180 1.93 -13.85 -2.09
CA ILE A 180 0.57 -13.28 -2.01
C ILE A 180 -0.44 -14.29 -2.53
N LEU A 181 -0.23 -14.83 -3.73
CA LEU A 181 -1.20 -15.69 -4.40
C LEU A 181 -1.37 -17.02 -3.68
N ILE A 182 -0.27 -17.65 -3.26
CA ILE A 182 -0.28 -18.90 -2.48
C ILE A 182 -0.99 -18.71 -1.14
N ASN A 183 -0.71 -17.62 -0.42
CA ASN A 183 -1.37 -17.34 0.86
C ASN A 183 -2.84 -16.89 0.69
N SER A 184 -3.21 -16.42 -0.49
CA SER A 184 -4.54 -15.86 -0.73
C SER A 184 -5.50 -16.84 -1.36
N PHE A 185 -5.08 -17.94 -1.99
CA PHE A 185 -5.98 -18.83 -2.75
C PHE A 185 -5.65 -20.31 -2.55
N SER A 186 -6.67 -21.16 -2.74
CA SER A 186 -6.44 -22.61 -2.73
C SER A 186 -5.67 -23.04 -3.98
N GLU A 187 -4.86 -24.08 -3.84
CA GLU A 187 -4.01 -24.61 -4.91
C GLU A 187 -4.82 -24.95 -6.17
N ARG A 188 -5.93 -25.68 -6.03
CA ARG A 188 -6.79 -26.03 -7.17
C ARG A 188 -7.33 -24.79 -7.89
N TYR A 189 -7.66 -23.75 -7.14
CA TYR A 189 -8.11 -22.48 -7.71
C TYR A 189 -6.96 -21.80 -8.46
N LEU A 190 -5.76 -21.71 -7.85
CA LEU A 190 -4.58 -21.14 -8.49
C LEU A 190 -4.22 -21.87 -9.77
N GLU A 191 -4.17 -23.20 -9.77
CA GLU A 191 -3.86 -23.98 -10.96
C GLU A 191 -4.82 -23.68 -12.11
N THR A 192 -6.13 -23.75 -11.84
CA THR A 192 -7.17 -23.48 -12.86
C THR A 192 -7.07 -22.05 -13.41
N ARG A 193 -6.81 -21.08 -12.53
CA ARG A 193 -6.74 -19.66 -12.90
C ARG A 193 -5.44 -19.33 -13.64
N MET A 194 -4.31 -19.89 -13.21
CA MET A 194 -3.02 -19.72 -13.87
C MET A 194 -2.98 -20.37 -15.24
N ASP A 195 -3.63 -21.53 -15.42
CA ASP A 195 -3.75 -22.15 -16.74
C ASP A 195 -4.44 -21.23 -17.75
N LYS A 196 -5.56 -20.64 -17.35
CA LYS A 196 -6.27 -19.66 -18.20
C LYS A 196 -5.41 -18.43 -18.48
N PHE A 197 -4.71 -17.93 -17.46
CA PHE A 197 -3.85 -16.77 -17.62
C PHE A 197 -2.68 -17.03 -18.57
N ILE A 198 -1.98 -18.16 -18.42
CA ILE A 198 -0.89 -18.60 -19.32
C ILE A 198 -1.39 -18.74 -20.76
N GLN A 199 -2.55 -19.37 -20.97
CA GLN A 199 -3.13 -19.51 -22.32
C GLN A 199 -3.43 -18.15 -22.96
N ASN A 200 -3.95 -17.20 -22.18
CA ASN A 200 -4.21 -15.85 -22.66
C ASN A 200 -2.91 -15.10 -22.99
N LEU A 201 -1.88 -15.20 -22.15
CA LEU A 201 -0.58 -14.59 -22.40
C LEU A 201 0.11 -15.16 -23.66
N LYS A 202 0.04 -16.49 -23.87
CA LYS A 202 0.58 -17.14 -25.08
C LYS A 202 -0.10 -16.63 -26.35
N LYS A 203 -1.45 -16.58 -26.36
CA LYS A 203 -2.23 -16.00 -27.45
C LYS A 203 -1.91 -14.52 -27.68
N LEU A 204 -1.73 -13.75 -26.60
CA LEU A 204 -1.39 -12.34 -26.71
C LEU A 204 0.01 -12.16 -27.32
N LYS A 205 0.99 -12.98 -26.91
CA LYS A 205 2.37 -12.95 -27.43
C LYS A 205 2.44 -13.28 -28.92
N GLU A 206 1.60 -14.19 -29.41
CA GLU A 206 1.49 -14.50 -30.84
C GLU A 206 1.04 -13.28 -31.66
N ASN A 207 0.16 -12.44 -31.11
CA ASN A 207 -0.40 -11.27 -31.79
C ASN A 207 0.42 -9.99 -31.54
N TYR A 208 1.13 -9.92 -30.41
CA TYR A 208 1.89 -8.76 -29.96
C TYR A 208 3.20 -9.23 -29.30
N PRO A 209 4.27 -9.41 -30.08
CA PRO A 209 5.56 -9.80 -29.53
C PRO A 209 6.09 -8.66 -28.64
N ASN A 210 6.05 -8.89 -27.33
CA ASN A 210 6.53 -7.97 -26.30
C ASN A 210 7.27 -8.80 -25.23
N ASP A 211 8.53 -8.43 -24.99
CA ASP A 211 9.41 -9.13 -24.03
C ASP A 211 8.89 -9.08 -22.59
N ASN A 212 8.05 -8.09 -22.26
CA ASN A 212 7.42 -7.99 -20.93
C ASN A 212 6.49 -9.19 -20.65
N LEU A 213 5.89 -9.78 -21.71
CA LEU A 213 5.02 -10.95 -21.56
C LEU A 213 5.78 -12.17 -21.04
N ASP A 214 7.09 -12.26 -21.29
CA ASP A 214 7.91 -13.35 -20.77
C ASP A 214 8.10 -13.27 -19.26
N ILE A 215 8.12 -12.07 -18.70
CA ILE A 215 8.17 -11.87 -17.24
C ILE A 215 6.90 -12.43 -16.60
N TYR A 216 5.74 -12.14 -17.20
CA TYR A 216 4.44 -12.60 -16.69
C TYR A 216 4.24 -14.10 -16.86
N LEU A 217 4.64 -14.64 -18.02
CA LEU A 217 4.60 -16.08 -18.28
C LEU A 217 5.47 -16.84 -17.29
N TYR A 218 6.69 -16.35 -17.04
CA TYR A 218 7.60 -16.95 -16.06
C TYR A 218 6.97 -17.06 -14.67
N LEU A 219 6.42 -15.95 -14.14
CA LEU A 219 5.77 -15.96 -12.83
C LEU A 219 4.58 -16.93 -12.79
N ALA A 220 3.73 -16.90 -13.82
CA ALA A 220 2.53 -17.74 -13.86
C ALA A 220 2.88 -19.25 -13.91
N GLU A 221 3.90 -19.61 -14.69
CA GLU A 221 4.40 -20.99 -14.75
C GLU A 221 5.06 -21.43 -13.43
N GLU A 222 5.79 -20.54 -12.76
CA GLU A 222 6.39 -20.79 -11.44
C GLU A 222 5.30 -21.08 -10.37
N ILE A 223 4.29 -20.22 -10.27
CA ILE A 223 3.18 -20.38 -9.31
C ILE A 223 2.42 -21.68 -9.57
N LYS A 224 2.16 -22.00 -10.84
CA LYS A 224 1.48 -23.23 -11.22
C LYS A 224 2.29 -24.47 -10.80
N HIS A 225 3.60 -24.44 -11.02
CA HIS A 225 4.48 -25.54 -10.65
C HIS A 225 4.55 -25.73 -9.12
N GLU A 226 4.65 -24.65 -8.34
CA GLU A 226 4.61 -24.73 -6.88
C GLU A 226 3.27 -25.27 -6.35
N SER A 227 2.15 -24.81 -6.94
CA SER A 227 0.81 -25.28 -6.58
C SER A 227 0.63 -26.79 -6.79
N ARG A 228 1.37 -27.40 -7.73
CA ARG A 228 1.35 -28.85 -8.00
C ARG A 228 2.21 -29.65 -7.03
N ARG A 229 3.36 -29.10 -6.62
CA ARG A 229 4.26 -29.76 -5.66
C ARG A 229 3.58 -29.92 -4.31
N ALA A 230 2.91 -28.88 -3.83
CA ALA A 230 2.17 -28.92 -2.57
C ALA A 230 1.09 -30.03 -2.53
N GLN A 231 0.42 -30.30 -3.66
CA GLN A 231 -0.55 -31.41 -3.78
C GLN A 231 0.07 -32.80 -3.72
N THR A 232 1.34 -32.95 -4.08
CA THR A 232 2.03 -34.25 -4.11
C THR A 232 2.62 -34.61 -2.74
N GLU A 233 2.79 -33.61 -1.87
CA GLU A 233 3.39 -33.74 -0.53
C GLU A 233 2.34 -33.83 0.60
N ALA A 234 1.05 -33.64 0.28
CA ALA A 234 -0.09 -33.71 1.21
C ALA A 234 -0.86 -35.03 1.10
#